data_AF-A0AA36IMC3-F1
#
_entry.id   AF-A0AA36IMC3-F1
#
_cell.length_a   1.000
_cell.length_b   1.000
_cell.length_c   1.000
_cell.angle_alpha   90.00
_cell.angle_beta   90.00
_cell.angle_gamma   90.00
#
_symmetry.space_group_name_H-M   'P 1'
#
loop_
_entity.id
_entity.type
_entity.pdbx_description
1 polymer ?
#
loop_
_entity_poly.entity_id
_entity_poly.type
_entity_poly.pdbx_seq_one_letter_code
_entity_poly.pdbx_strand_id
1 'polypeptide(L)'
;MRRQWRSLEKAHRGAVIRVLQFNILAESLAEGSSEEVVRPTVPAGHFAAPGSAGCHYHSRLVHSCHTFRTLRSHLDWETRKARIVDILLQAQADLICLQEVDNFGELKAALEGAGYEGLFCKKAWKKIRDGSAVFWLRERSLATRANVSIGVTWASGSFRLSHVKRQTCRRLAVAPFNFWVLKSRNVLVAQRNTTGHPDFRVLWQVRMSLEHSECFQILPSSAMTALLLRFSLATGERVVVCATHLKAGFSAEMEEHRLAQATALEKRLRHFAGREATILAADLNAHYAPYALCTPSACCDPEPSARVEPKTVTALLEAGFRSAYGFGEAVASFPSFTAWSGWLDRDVKADLDYILLRGPVVPLAFLEGPEEAAVLQWPELLPNRCWPSDHIHLLADLELL
;
A
#
# COMPACT_ATOMS: atom_id res chain seq x y z
N MET A 1 14.05 8.11 -7.14
CA MET A 1 13.79 6.70 -7.49
C MET A 1 12.63 6.66 -8.49
N ARG A 2 12.92 6.73 -9.79
CA ARG A 2 11.87 6.67 -10.82
C ARG A 2 11.37 5.23 -10.92
N ARG A 3 10.04 5.05 -10.95
CA ARG A 3 9.38 3.75 -11.04
C ARG A 3 8.34 3.79 -12.15
N GLN A 4 7.98 2.63 -12.68
CA GLN A 4 7.10 2.50 -13.83
C GLN A 4 5.86 1.69 -13.48
N TRP A 5 4.73 2.05 -14.07
CA TRP A 5 3.51 1.26 -13.96
C TRP A 5 3.58 0.07 -14.92
N ARG A 6 3.32 -1.13 -14.40
CA ARG A 6 3.08 -2.33 -15.21
C ARG A 6 1.59 -2.56 -15.32
N SER A 7 1.09 -2.56 -16.56
CA SER A 7 -0.29 -2.93 -16.89
C SER A 7 -0.41 -4.43 -17.09
N LEU A 8 -1.52 -5.03 -16.65
CA LEU A 8 -1.82 -6.45 -16.83
C LEU A 8 -2.74 -6.72 -18.05
N GLU A 9 -2.94 -5.72 -18.92
CA GLU A 9 -3.69 -5.78 -20.19
C GLU A 9 -5.02 -6.55 -20.11
N LYS A 10 -5.93 -6.09 -19.25
CA LYS A 10 -7.29 -6.63 -19.13
C LYS A 10 -8.33 -5.56 -19.42
N ALA A 11 -9.30 -5.89 -20.26
CA ALA A 11 -10.52 -5.09 -20.37
C ALA A 11 -11.26 -5.15 -19.03
N HIS A 12 -11.51 -4.00 -18.42
CA HIS A 12 -12.21 -3.90 -17.14
C HIS A 12 -13.64 -3.36 -17.34
N ARG A 13 -14.56 -3.77 -16.47
CA ARG A 13 -15.98 -3.39 -16.50
C ARG A 13 -16.51 -2.97 -15.12
N GLY A 14 -15.81 -3.32 -14.06
CA GLY A 14 -16.10 -2.99 -12.67
C GLY A 14 -15.52 -1.65 -12.21
N ALA A 15 -15.78 -1.32 -10.95
CA ALA A 15 -15.24 -0.12 -10.31
C ALA A 15 -13.73 -0.28 -10.07
N VAL A 16 -12.96 0.75 -10.46
CA VAL A 16 -11.49 0.75 -10.32
C VAL A 16 -11.06 1.67 -9.20
N ILE A 17 -10.38 1.09 -8.21
CA ILE A 17 -9.79 1.81 -7.07
C ILE A 17 -8.27 1.67 -7.07
N ARG A 18 -7.56 2.72 -6.67
CA ARG A 18 -6.13 2.71 -6.44
C ARG A 18 -5.83 2.56 -4.96
N VAL A 19 -4.95 1.63 -4.63
CA VAL A 19 -4.53 1.35 -3.25
C VAL A 19 -3.05 1.62 -3.10
N LEU A 20 -2.68 2.40 -2.09
CA LEU A 20 -1.32 2.57 -1.61
C LEU A 20 -1.14 1.81 -0.29
N GLN A 21 -0.03 1.09 -0.15
CA GLN A 21 0.45 0.55 1.12
C GLN A 21 1.84 1.12 1.42
N PHE A 22 2.10 1.53 2.66
CA PHE A 22 3.41 2.08 3.04
C PHE A 22 3.67 2.05 4.55
N ASN A 23 4.74 1.37 4.98
CA ASN A 23 5.35 1.63 6.28
C ASN A 23 6.15 2.94 6.23
N ILE A 24 5.74 3.94 7.03
CA ILE A 24 6.29 5.31 6.94
C ILE A 24 7.47 5.59 7.87
N LEU A 25 7.93 4.58 8.62
CA LEU A 25 8.94 4.69 9.68
C LEU A 25 8.51 5.66 10.79
N ALA A 26 8.14 5.13 11.96
CA ALA A 26 7.70 5.95 13.09
C ALA A 26 8.80 6.92 13.54
N GLU A 27 8.44 8.14 13.96
CA GLU A 27 9.42 9.10 14.50
C GLU A 27 10.14 8.53 15.72
N SER A 28 9.42 7.80 16.56
CA SER A 28 10.01 7.11 17.71
C SER A 28 11.02 6.00 17.37
N LEU A 29 11.13 5.60 16.09
CA LEU A 29 12.06 4.59 15.58
C LEU A 29 13.11 5.16 14.61
N ALA A 30 12.99 6.42 14.20
CA ALA A 30 13.82 7.07 13.18
C ALA A 30 15.15 7.63 13.74
N GLU A 31 15.88 6.83 14.51
CA GLU A 31 17.16 7.27 15.09
C GLU A 31 18.29 7.25 14.03
N GLY A 32 18.88 8.42 13.76
CA GLY A 32 19.98 8.58 12.79
C GLY A 32 21.35 8.83 13.43
N SER A 33 22.40 8.60 12.65
CA SER A 33 23.79 8.81 13.05
C SER A 33 24.10 10.30 13.32
N SER A 34 25.11 10.54 14.15
CA SER A 34 25.64 11.89 14.40
C SER A 34 26.58 12.39 13.32
N GLU A 35 27.20 11.48 12.56
CA GLU A 35 28.21 11.78 11.55
C GLU A 35 27.93 10.99 10.27
N GLU A 36 28.46 11.47 9.14
CA GLU A 36 28.35 10.76 7.87
C GLU A 36 29.13 9.45 7.93
N VAL A 37 28.47 8.35 7.59
CA VAL A 37 29.08 7.02 7.64
C VAL A 37 29.55 6.63 6.25
N VAL A 38 30.83 6.31 6.12
CA VAL A 38 31.38 5.71 4.90
C VAL A 38 30.76 4.33 4.72
N ARG A 39 30.25 4.03 3.52
CA ARG A 39 29.65 2.73 3.23
C ARG A 39 30.65 1.60 3.55
N PRO A 40 30.25 0.56 4.30
CA PRO A 40 31.03 -0.67 4.41
C PRO A 40 31.32 -1.25 3.01
N THR A 41 32.49 -1.85 2.81
CA THR A 41 33.04 -2.19 1.48
C THR A 41 32.33 -3.30 0.69
N VAL A 42 31.05 -3.58 0.95
CA VAL A 42 30.30 -4.66 0.30
C VAL A 42 28.80 -4.32 0.28
N PRO A 43 28.03 -4.59 -0.78
CA PRO A 43 26.84 -5.40 -0.60
C PRO A 43 27.33 -6.84 -0.40
N ALA A 44 26.99 -7.47 0.73
CA ALA A 44 27.31 -8.87 0.96
C ALA A 44 26.95 -9.73 -0.26
N GLY A 45 27.79 -10.69 -0.65
CA GLY A 45 27.56 -11.50 -1.85
C GLY A 45 26.18 -12.18 -1.89
N HIS A 46 25.55 -12.41 -0.73
CA HIS A 46 24.19 -12.98 -0.65
C HIS A 46 23.06 -12.00 -0.98
N PHE A 47 23.34 -10.70 -1.09
CA PHE A 47 22.41 -9.71 -1.64
C PHE A 47 22.59 -9.45 -3.14
N ALA A 48 23.50 -10.16 -3.80
CA ALA A 48 23.82 -9.92 -5.21
C ALA A 48 22.71 -10.36 -6.18
N ALA A 49 21.90 -11.34 -5.78
CA ALA A 49 20.78 -11.80 -6.60
C ALA A 49 19.52 -10.95 -6.34
N PRO A 50 18.80 -10.51 -7.39
CA PRO A 50 17.48 -9.90 -7.22
C PRO A 50 16.54 -10.82 -6.44
N GLY A 51 15.77 -10.26 -5.51
CA GLY A 51 14.86 -11.00 -4.63
C GLY A 51 15.53 -11.60 -3.39
N SER A 52 16.86 -11.44 -3.23
CA SER A 52 17.56 -11.89 -2.03
C SER A 52 17.04 -11.16 -0.78
N ALA A 53 16.84 -11.90 0.30
CA ALA A 53 16.54 -11.32 1.61
C ALA A 53 17.53 -11.78 2.68
N GLY A 54 17.57 -11.05 3.79
CA GLY A 54 18.39 -11.38 4.95
C GLY A 54 18.88 -10.17 5.72
N CYS A 55 19.79 -10.45 6.63
CA CYS A 55 20.45 -9.48 7.48
C CYS A 55 21.96 -9.72 7.40
N HIS A 56 22.76 -8.69 7.13
CA HIS A 56 24.22 -8.76 7.02
C HIS A 56 24.90 -7.84 8.03
N TYR A 57 25.71 -8.38 8.93
CA TYR A 57 26.44 -7.59 9.94
C TYR A 57 27.80 -7.14 9.42
N HIS A 58 28.12 -5.86 9.58
CA HIS A 58 29.38 -5.24 9.10
C HIS A 58 30.51 -5.33 10.12
N SER A 59 30.20 -5.49 11.41
CA SER A 59 31.21 -5.61 12.48
C SER A 59 30.68 -6.39 13.69
N ARG A 60 31.60 -6.87 14.54
CA ARG A 60 31.29 -7.49 15.84
C ARG A 60 30.93 -6.42 16.87
N LEU A 61 29.81 -5.73 16.69
CA LEU A 61 29.23 -4.98 17.81
C LEU A 61 28.62 -5.97 18.80
N VAL A 62 28.88 -5.75 20.09
CA VAL A 62 28.42 -6.62 21.19
C VAL A 62 26.89 -6.55 21.34
N HIS A 63 26.26 -5.50 20.81
CA HIS A 63 24.81 -5.28 20.84
C HIS A 63 24.31 -4.67 19.52
N SER A 64 23.08 -5.04 19.13
CA SER A 64 22.41 -4.47 17.96
C SER A 64 22.22 -2.97 18.13
N CYS A 65 22.65 -2.20 17.15
CA CYS A 65 22.39 -0.77 17.09
C CYS A 65 21.04 -0.54 16.37
N HIS A 66 20.14 0.23 16.97
CA HIS A 66 18.88 0.67 16.34
C HIS A 66 19.01 2.08 15.76
N THR A 67 20.19 2.40 15.24
CA THR A 67 20.50 3.68 14.60
C THR A 67 20.81 3.46 13.13
N PHE A 68 20.15 4.19 12.26
CA PHE A 68 20.42 4.21 10.83
C PHE A 68 21.74 4.92 10.52
N ARG A 69 22.40 4.53 9.42
CA ARG A 69 23.58 5.25 8.89
C ARG A 69 23.25 6.67 8.42
N THR A 70 21.99 6.93 8.17
CA THR A 70 21.47 8.22 7.73
C THR A 70 21.61 9.25 8.83
N LEU A 71 22.13 10.43 8.49
CA LEU A 71 22.28 11.53 9.43
C LEU A 71 20.94 11.86 10.11
N ARG A 72 20.99 12.11 11.42
CA ARG A 72 19.84 12.53 12.21
C ARG A 72 19.09 13.72 11.61
N SER A 73 19.79 14.69 11.03
CA SER A 73 19.19 15.87 10.38
C SER A 73 18.42 15.58 9.09
N HIS A 74 18.52 14.35 8.55
CA HIS A 74 17.70 13.90 7.43
C HIS A 74 16.52 13.04 7.89
N LEU A 75 16.53 12.61 9.16
CA LEU A 75 15.50 11.76 9.75
C LEU A 75 14.54 12.49 10.68
N ASP A 76 14.73 13.79 10.91
CA ASP A 76 13.77 14.56 11.70
C ASP A 76 12.38 14.52 11.05
N TRP A 77 11.36 14.50 11.91
CA TRP A 77 9.96 14.36 11.51
C TRP A 77 9.54 15.39 10.46
N GLU A 78 9.90 16.67 10.60
CA GLU A 78 9.45 17.71 9.67
C GLU A 78 10.00 17.49 8.26
N THR A 79 11.28 17.13 8.17
CA THR A 79 11.96 16.77 6.92
C THR A 79 11.34 15.53 6.26
N ARG A 80 11.04 14.48 7.05
CA ARG A 80 10.43 13.24 6.52
C ARG A 80 8.96 13.41 6.16
N LYS A 81 8.16 14.06 7.03
CA LYS A 81 6.74 14.32 6.86
C LYS A 81 6.43 15.00 5.53
N ALA A 82 7.19 16.05 5.16
CA ALA A 82 6.98 16.74 3.89
C ALA A 82 7.08 15.77 2.70
N ARG A 83 8.11 14.92 2.67
CA ARG A 83 8.30 13.90 1.61
C ARG A 83 7.26 12.79 1.67
N ILE A 84 6.86 12.36 2.87
CA ILE A 84 5.79 11.37 3.05
C ILE A 84 4.50 11.93 2.46
N VAL A 85 4.09 13.14 2.83
CA VAL A 85 2.88 13.79 2.31
C VAL A 85 2.95 13.93 0.78
N ASP A 86 4.09 14.35 0.23
CA ASP A 86 4.27 14.42 -1.23
C ASP A 86 4.05 13.06 -1.91
N ILE A 87 4.62 11.98 -1.35
CA ILE A 87 4.40 10.61 -1.83
C ILE A 87 2.90 10.26 -1.80
N LEU A 88 2.22 10.52 -0.68
CA LEU A 88 0.81 10.17 -0.50
C LEU A 88 -0.11 10.93 -1.45
N LEU A 89 0.16 12.21 -1.70
CA LEU A 89 -0.62 13.04 -2.62
C LEU A 89 -0.34 12.70 -4.09
N GLN A 90 0.92 12.48 -4.46
CA GLN A 90 1.31 12.11 -5.83
C GLN A 90 0.79 10.72 -6.23
N ALA A 91 0.58 9.83 -5.26
CA ALA A 91 0.00 8.52 -5.50
C ALA A 91 -1.42 8.60 -6.10
N GLN A 92 -2.19 9.66 -5.74
CA GLN A 92 -3.60 9.82 -6.10
C GLN A 92 -4.42 8.55 -5.82
N ALA A 93 -4.15 7.92 -4.67
CA ALA A 93 -4.79 6.67 -4.28
C ALA A 93 -6.20 6.92 -3.73
N ASP A 94 -7.14 6.00 -3.98
CA ASP A 94 -8.47 6.06 -3.35
C ASP A 94 -8.42 5.52 -1.91
N LEU A 95 -7.48 4.61 -1.64
CA LEU A 95 -7.18 4.03 -0.34
C LEU A 95 -5.68 4.13 -0.05
N ILE A 96 -5.33 4.63 1.12
CA ILE A 96 -3.95 4.76 1.62
C ILE A 96 -3.86 4.00 2.94
N CYS A 97 -3.08 2.93 2.97
CA CYS A 97 -2.87 2.10 4.15
C CYS A 97 -1.45 2.30 4.66
N LEU A 98 -1.31 2.83 5.89
CA LEU A 98 -0.03 3.17 6.48
C LEU A 98 0.27 2.30 7.70
N GLN A 99 1.53 1.94 7.88
CA GLN A 99 2.09 1.34 9.10
C GLN A 99 3.09 2.30 9.73
N GLU A 100 3.34 2.09 11.04
CA GLU A 100 4.24 2.94 11.85
C GLU A 100 3.84 4.41 11.94
N VAL A 101 2.53 4.65 12.05
CA VAL A 101 2.00 6.01 12.21
C VAL A 101 1.97 6.40 13.69
N ASP A 102 2.84 7.30 14.13
CA ASP A 102 2.80 7.90 15.47
C ASP A 102 2.36 9.38 15.49
N ASN A 103 2.29 10.04 14.32
CA ASN A 103 1.86 11.43 14.15
C ASN A 103 0.60 11.56 13.26
N PHE A 104 -0.43 10.75 13.54
CA PHE A 104 -1.65 10.67 12.72
C PHE A 104 -2.37 12.01 12.53
N GLY A 105 -2.44 12.85 13.58
CA GLY A 105 -3.15 14.14 13.52
C GLY A 105 -2.58 15.09 12.46
N GLU A 106 -1.26 15.13 12.32
CA GLU A 106 -0.58 15.95 11.32
C GLU A 106 -0.77 15.42 9.90
N LEU A 107 -0.67 14.11 9.72
CA LEU A 107 -0.96 13.47 8.41
C LEU A 107 -2.42 13.70 8.00
N LYS A 108 -3.36 13.58 8.94
CA LYS A 108 -4.77 13.86 8.69
C LYS A 108 -4.98 15.31 8.25
N ALA A 109 -4.39 16.27 8.95
CA ALA A 109 -4.49 17.68 8.59
C ALA A 109 -3.89 17.96 7.19
N ALA A 110 -2.75 17.33 6.86
CA ALA A 110 -2.09 17.50 5.57
C ALA A 110 -2.89 16.92 4.39
N LEU A 111 -3.62 15.81 4.60
CA LEU A 111 -4.38 15.13 3.54
C LEU A 111 -5.83 15.62 3.41
N GLU A 112 -6.37 16.30 4.42
CA GLU A 112 -7.77 16.77 4.45
C GLU A 112 -8.11 17.72 3.29
N GLY A 113 -7.19 18.63 2.96
CA GLY A 113 -7.35 19.57 1.83
C GLY A 113 -7.40 18.87 0.47
N ALA A 114 -6.86 17.66 0.36
CA ALA A 114 -6.94 16.82 -0.84
C ALA A 114 -8.19 15.91 -0.84
N GLY A 115 -9.07 16.03 0.16
CA GLY A 115 -10.36 15.33 0.22
C GLY A 115 -10.33 13.99 0.95
N TYR A 116 -9.22 13.64 1.59
CA TYR A 116 -9.09 12.40 2.36
C TYR A 116 -9.73 12.51 3.74
N GLU A 117 -10.36 11.41 4.14
CA GLU A 117 -10.67 11.10 5.54
C GLU A 117 -9.80 9.94 6.00
N GLY A 118 -9.68 9.73 7.31
CA GLY A 118 -8.86 8.62 7.82
C GLY A 118 -9.20 8.16 9.22
N LEU A 119 -8.84 6.90 9.50
CA LEU A 119 -8.92 6.26 10.82
C LEU A 119 -7.56 5.70 11.22
N PHE A 120 -7.32 5.68 12.53
CA PHE A 120 -6.08 5.20 13.13
C PHE A 120 -6.36 4.12 14.17
N CYS A 121 -5.54 3.07 14.16
CA CYS A 121 -5.56 1.97 15.13
C CYS A 121 -4.16 1.85 15.73
N LYS A 122 -4.02 2.32 16.96
CA LYS A 122 -2.80 2.25 17.74
C LYS A 122 -2.48 0.81 18.15
N LYS A 123 -1.21 0.42 18.19
CA LYS A 123 -0.75 -0.81 18.84
C LYS A 123 -1.14 -0.84 20.33
N ALA A 124 -1.41 -2.01 20.89
CA ALA A 124 -2.11 -2.17 22.17
C ALA A 124 -1.34 -1.71 23.41
N TRP A 125 -0.02 -1.85 23.45
CA TRP A 125 0.77 -1.61 24.68
C TRP A 125 1.08 -0.13 24.92
N LYS A 126 1.01 0.28 26.20
CA LYS A 126 1.08 1.70 26.63
C LYS A 126 2.31 2.46 26.13
N LYS A 127 3.50 1.82 26.12
CA LYS A 127 4.77 2.46 25.73
C LYS A 127 4.90 2.67 24.22
N ILE A 128 4.14 1.90 23.43
CA ILE A 128 4.16 2.01 21.97
C ILE A 128 3.29 3.19 21.58
N ARG A 129 3.73 3.98 20.60
CA ARG A 129 3.03 5.18 20.14
C ARG A 129 2.43 4.99 18.76
N ASP A 130 3.06 4.19 17.93
CA ASP A 130 2.68 3.98 16.55
C ASP A 130 1.55 2.95 16.37
N GLY A 131 1.03 2.89 15.16
CA GLY A 131 -0.04 1.99 14.76
C GLY A 131 -0.23 1.96 13.25
N SER A 132 -1.40 1.50 12.82
CA SER A 132 -1.80 1.51 11.41
C SER A 132 -2.88 2.55 11.16
N ALA A 133 -2.83 3.21 10.02
CA ALA A 133 -3.87 4.15 9.58
C ALA A 133 -4.41 3.76 8.20
N VAL A 134 -5.69 4.01 7.97
CA VAL A 134 -6.30 3.93 6.64
C VAL A 134 -6.91 5.28 6.33
N PHE A 135 -6.46 5.91 5.24
CA PHE A 135 -7.10 7.06 4.64
C PHE A 135 -7.84 6.66 3.37
N TRP A 136 -8.97 7.31 3.10
CA TRP A 136 -9.74 7.10 1.88
C TRP A 136 -10.19 8.42 1.28
N LEU A 137 -10.20 8.49 -0.04
CA LEU A 137 -10.73 9.63 -0.76
C LEU A 137 -12.26 9.54 -0.79
N ARG A 138 -12.95 10.54 -0.25
CA ARG A 138 -14.43 10.54 -0.24
C ARG A 138 -15.02 10.48 -1.65
N GLU A 139 -14.50 11.33 -2.54
CA GLU A 139 -15.00 11.51 -3.90
C GLU A 139 -13.84 11.80 -4.86
N ARG A 140 -13.74 11.05 -5.96
CA ARG A 140 -12.78 11.31 -7.05
C ARG A 140 -13.49 11.78 -8.31
N SER A 141 -13.15 12.97 -8.78
CA SER A 141 -13.66 13.49 -10.06
C SER A 141 -12.84 12.98 -11.25
N LEU A 142 -13.49 12.69 -12.38
CA LEU A 142 -12.83 12.20 -13.59
C LEU A 142 -11.89 13.22 -14.25
N ALA A 143 -12.01 14.51 -13.91
CA ALA A 143 -11.17 15.56 -14.47
C ALA A 143 -9.69 15.47 -14.06
N THR A 144 -9.37 14.65 -13.05
CA THR A 144 -8.01 14.56 -12.46
C THR A 144 -7.09 13.52 -13.12
N ARG A 145 -7.62 12.57 -13.89
CA ARG A 145 -6.82 11.72 -14.79
C ARG A 145 -7.04 12.23 -16.22
N ALA A 146 -5.99 12.80 -16.81
CA ALA A 146 -6.03 13.35 -18.16
C ALA A 146 -6.61 12.36 -19.18
N ASN A 147 -7.50 12.87 -20.03
CA ASN A 147 -7.97 12.29 -21.30
C ASN A 147 -8.65 10.92 -21.24
N VAL A 148 -9.79 10.82 -20.55
CA VAL A 148 -10.81 9.82 -20.95
C VAL A 148 -11.69 10.43 -22.04
N SER A 149 -11.32 10.21 -23.30
CA SER A 149 -12.20 10.47 -24.44
C SER A 149 -13.29 9.40 -24.49
N ILE A 150 -14.47 9.70 -23.94
CA ILE A 150 -15.65 8.87 -24.16
C ILE A 150 -16.10 9.13 -25.60
N GLY A 151 -15.84 8.18 -26.50
CA GLY A 151 -16.30 8.25 -27.89
C GLY A 151 -17.83 8.21 -27.96
N VAL A 152 -18.47 9.37 -28.07
CA VAL A 152 -19.89 9.48 -28.39
C VAL A 152 -20.00 9.77 -29.88
N THR A 153 -20.36 8.77 -30.69
CA THR A 153 -20.56 8.94 -32.12
C THR A 153 -21.86 9.69 -32.40
N TRP A 154 -21.75 10.78 -33.16
CA TRP A 154 -22.86 11.59 -33.65
C TRP A 154 -23.43 10.94 -34.91
N ALA A 155 -24.58 10.27 -34.82
CA ALA A 155 -25.35 9.87 -35.99
C ALA A 155 -26.55 10.83 -36.15
N SER A 156 -26.44 11.71 -37.13
CA SER A 156 -27.51 12.49 -37.78
C SER A 156 -28.83 12.68 -37.01
N GLY A 157 -28.97 13.82 -36.32
CA GLY A 157 -30.24 14.54 -36.21
C GLY A 157 -31.34 13.98 -35.32
N SER A 158 -31.17 12.84 -34.63
CA SER A 158 -32.14 12.40 -33.63
C SER A 158 -31.51 11.59 -32.50
N PHE A 159 -31.75 12.04 -31.26
CA PHE A 159 -31.26 11.37 -30.05
C PHE A 159 -32.06 10.08 -29.82
N ARG A 160 -31.49 8.92 -30.16
CA ARG A 160 -31.95 7.61 -29.65
C ARG A 160 -30.89 7.06 -28.69
N LEU A 161 -31.18 7.12 -27.38
CA LEU A 161 -30.55 6.26 -26.38
C LEU A 161 -30.95 4.80 -26.69
N SER A 162 -30.22 4.12 -27.57
CA SER A 162 -30.54 2.75 -27.95
C SER A 162 -30.26 1.73 -26.85
N HIS A 163 -29.62 2.11 -25.75
CA HIS A 163 -29.19 1.17 -24.70
C HIS A 163 -29.46 1.60 -23.25
N VAL A 164 -30.15 2.73 -23.01
CA VAL A 164 -30.57 3.12 -21.65
C VAL A 164 -32.09 3.15 -21.61
N LYS A 165 -32.69 2.21 -20.90
CA LYS A 165 -34.15 2.18 -20.66
C LYS A 165 -34.58 3.54 -20.09
N ARG A 166 -35.57 4.18 -20.74
CA ARG A 166 -36.12 5.52 -20.41
C ARG A 166 -36.56 5.74 -18.95
N GLN A 167 -36.58 4.71 -18.10
CA GLN A 167 -37.19 4.73 -16.76
C GLN A 167 -36.28 5.25 -15.62
N THR A 168 -35.00 5.54 -15.85
CA THR A 168 -34.05 5.91 -14.77
C THR A 168 -33.46 7.32 -14.83
N CYS A 169 -33.91 8.20 -15.73
CA CYS A 169 -33.46 9.59 -15.79
C CYS A 169 -34.43 10.55 -15.09
N ARG A 170 -33.93 11.37 -14.16
CA ARG A 170 -34.64 12.57 -13.67
C ARG A 170 -33.98 13.81 -14.28
N ARG A 171 -34.79 14.66 -14.93
CA ARG A 171 -34.38 15.99 -15.40
C ARG A 171 -34.40 16.94 -14.21
N LEU A 172 -33.24 17.51 -13.85
CA LEU A 172 -33.13 18.59 -12.88
C LEU A 172 -32.92 19.88 -13.68
N ALA A 173 -33.92 20.75 -13.69
CA ALA A 173 -33.83 22.05 -14.33
C ALA A 173 -33.29 23.06 -13.31
N VAL A 174 -32.01 23.38 -13.38
CA VAL A 174 -31.43 24.53 -12.66
C VAL A 174 -30.79 25.42 -13.72
N ALA A 175 -31.41 26.55 -14.01
CA ALA A 175 -30.89 27.48 -15.01
C ALA A 175 -29.46 27.93 -14.65
N PRO A 176 -28.55 28.13 -15.62
CA PRO A 176 -28.74 28.06 -17.07
C PRO A 176 -28.41 26.69 -17.71
N PHE A 177 -28.24 25.62 -16.93
CA PHE A 177 -27.75 24.33 -17.41
C PHE A 177 -28.85 23.23 -17.38
N ASN A 178 -28.96 22.41 -18.42
CA ASN A 178 -29.83 21.22 -18.38
C ASN A 178 -29.04 20.05 -17.77
N PHE A 179 -29.42 19.62 -16.56
CA PHE A 179 -28.79 18.47 -15.90
C PHE A 179 -29.55 17.17 -16.16
N TRP A 180 -28.83 16.10 -16.46
CA TRP A 180 -29.38 14.75 -16.59
C TRP A 180 -28.71 13.84 -15.56
N VAL A 181 -29.44 13.48 -14.49
CA VAL A 181 -28.93 12.51 -13.51
C VAL A 181 -29.36 11.11 -13.96
N LEU A 182 -28.39 10.30 -14.38
CA LEU A 182 -28.57 8.87 -14.53
C LEU A 182 -28.60 8.25 -13.12
N LYS A 183 -29.75 7.71 -12.70
CA LYS A 183 -29.90 7.07 -11.38
C LYS A 183 -29.09 5.77 -11.19
N SER A 184 -28.23 5.40 -12.13
CA SER A 184 -27.42 4.20 -12.03
C SER A 184 -25.96 4.51 -12.34
N ARG A 185 -25.16 4.52 -11.27
CA ARG A 185 -23.71 4.31 -11.27
C ARG A 185 -22.78 5.44 -11.72
N ASN A 186 -23.27 6.52 -12.34
CA ASN A 186 -22.45 7.68 -12.75
C ASN A 186 -23.29 8.97 -12.87
N VAL A 187 -22.77 10.12 -12.41
CA VAL A 187 -23.38 11.44 -12.71
C VAL A 187 -22.79 11.94 -14.02
N LEU A 188 -23.64 12.17 -15.02
CA LEU A 188 -23.26 12.62 -16.36
C LEU A 188 -23.75 14.06 -16.53
N VAL A 189 -22.83 15.03 -16.57
CA VAL A 189 -23.16 16.45 -16.76
C VAL A 189 -22.95 16.83 -18.21
N ALA A 190 -24.00 17.35 -18.82
CA ALA A 190 -23.95 17.94 -20.16
C ALA A 190 -23.76 19.45 -20.02
N GLN A 191 -22.63 19.99 -20.48
CA GLN A 191 -22.42 21.42 -20.62
C GLN A 191 -22.59 21.79 -22.10
N ARG A 192 -23.47 22.75 -22.41
CA ARG A 192 -23.52 23.31 -23.77
C ARG A 192 -22.25 24.13 -23.99
N ASN A 193 -21.45 23.78 -24.99
CA ASN A 193 -20.36 24.65 -25.43
C ASN A 193 -20.93 25.83 -26.25
N THR A 194 -20.11 26.85 -26.48
CA THR A 194 -20.45 28.05 -27.27
C THR A 194 -20.84 27.76 -28.72
N THR A 195 -20.56 26.54 -29.22
CA THR A 195 -20.93 26.08 -30.57
C THR A 195 -22.27 25.34 -30.64
N GLY A 196 -23.02 25.23 -29.53
CA GLY A 196 -24.34 24.59 -29.51
C GLY A 196 -24.33 23.06 -29.38
N HIS A 197 -23.16 22.43 -29.32
CA HIS A 197 -23.01 21.00 -29.08
C HIS A 197 -22.98 20.69 -27.57
N PRO A 198 -23.72 19.68 -27.09
CA PRO A 198 -23.60 19.21 -25.72
C PRO A 198 -22.26 18.48 -25.53
N ASP A 199 -21.39 19.00 -24.68
CA ASP A 199 -20.21 18.29 -24.15
C ASP A 199 -20.67 17.49 -22.93
N PHE A 200 -20.52 16.16 -22.97
CA PHE A 200 -20.95 15.26 -21.90
C PHE A 200 -19.74 14.82 -21.08
N ARG A 201 -19.74 15.14 -19.78
CA ARG A 201 -18.69 14.76 -18.85
C ARG A 201 -19.27 13.89 -17.74
N VAL A 202 -18.73 12.70 -17.53
CA VAL A 202 -18.98 11.96 -16.30
C VAL A 202 -18.20 12.67 -15.19
N LEU A 203 -18.85 13.04 -14.08
CA LEU A 203 -18.23 13.89 -13.08
C LEU A 203 -17.41 13.14 -12.03
N TRP A 204 -17.73 11.89 -11.74
CA TRP A 204 -17.11 11.13 -10.64
C TRP A 204 -16.82 9.69 -11.06
N GLN A 205 -15.64 9.18 -10.73
CA GLN A 205 -15.26 7.79 -11.02
C GLN A 205 -15.47 6.88 -9.81
N VAL A 206 -15.28 7.42 -8.60
CA VAL A 206 -15.36 6.67 -7.34
C VAL A 206 -15.92 7.59 -6.26
N ARG A 207 -16.95 7.11 -5.54
CA ARG A 207 -17.41 7.68 -4.26
C ARG A 207 -17.48 6.54 -3.26
N MET A 208 -16.72 6.64 -2.18
CA MET A 208 -16.60 5.61 -1.15
C MET A 208 -17.23 6.08 0.15
N SER A 209 -18.05 5.22 0.76
CA SER A 209 -18.66 5.48 2.07
C SER A 209 -18.24 4.39 3.03
N LEU A 210 -17.71 4.78 4.20
CA LEU A 210 -17.38 3.84 5.27
C LEU A 210 -18.67 3.31 5.90
N GLU A 211 -18.88 2.00 5.86
CA GLU A 211 -20.04 1.35 6.48
C GLU A 211 -19.73 0.87 7.90
N HIS A 212 -18.53 0.30 8.10
CA HIS A 212 -18.15 -0.29 9.36
C HIS A 212 -16.63 -0.29 9.52
N SER A 213 -16.16 -0.14 10.75
CA SER A 213 -14.74 -0.22 11.08
C SER A 213 -14.51 -0.99 12.37
N GLU A 214 -13.42 -1.74 12.44
CA GLU A 214 -12.97 -2.45 13.63
C GLU A 214 -11.46 -2.28 13.83
N CYS A 215 -11.04 -2.01 15.06
CA CYS A 215 -9.64 -2.05 15.47
C CYS A 215 -9.50 -3.08 16.60
N PHE A 216 -8.61 -4.05 16.45
CA PHE A 216 -8.44 -5.11 17.44
C PHE A 216 -6.99 -5.57 17.58
N GLN A 217 -6.63 -6.04 18.77
CA GLN A 217 -5.36 -6.70 19.04
C GLN A 217 -5.38 -8.12 18.48
N ILE A 218 -4.40 -8.48 17.66
CA ILE A 218 -4.40 -9.74 16.90
C ILE A 218 -4.22 -10.94 17.83
N LEU A 219 -3.27 -10.84 18.76
CA LEU A 219 -3.01 -11.84 19.80
C LEU A 219 -2.84 -11.13 21.16
N PRO A 220 -3.39 -11.67 22.27
CA PRO A 220 -3.22 -11.07 23.60
C PRO A 220 -1.76 -10.91 24.03
N SER A 221 -0.89 -11.83 23.59
CA SER A 221 0.55 -11.85 23.88
C SER A 221 1.39 -10.88 23.03
N SER A 222 0.78 -10.16 22.09
CA SER A 222 1.50 -9.28 21.17
C SER A 222 0.87 -7.90 21.11
N ALA A 223 1.68 -6.85 20.97
CA ALA A 223 1.16 -5.50 20.83
C ALA A 223 0.49 -5.21 19.48
N MET A 224 0.65 -6.10 18.50
CA MET A 224 0.21 -5.87 17.13
C MET A 224 -1.32 -5.85 17.03
N THR A 225 -1.82 -4.90 16.27
CA THR A 225 -3.24 -4.64 16.03
C THR A 225 -3.53 -4.62 14.54
N ALA A 226 -4.78 -4.87 14.17
CA ALA A 226 -5.26 -4.73 12.81
C ALA A 226 -6.44 -3.75 12.76
N LEU A 227 -6.51 -2.99 11.67
CA LEU A 227 -7.56 -2.04 11.36
C LEU A 227 -8.35 -2.51 10.14
N LEU A 228 -9.61 -2.87 10.34
CA LEU A 228 -10.53 -3.32 9.31
C LEU A 228 -11.54 -2.22 8.99
N LEU A 229 -11.72 -1.91 7.71
CA LEU A 229 -12.73 -0.98 7.23
C LEU A 229 -13.53 -1.65 6.12
N ARG A 230 -14.86 -1.58 6.18
CA ARG A 230 -15.77 -1.95 5.09
C ARG A 230 -16.28 -0.68 4.42
N PHE A 231 -16.12 -0.61 3.11
CA PHE A 231 -16.64 0.47 2.29
C PHE A 231 -17.71 -0.04 1.32
N SER A 232 -18.70 0.80 1.04
CA SER A 232 -19.52 0.70 -0.17
C SER A 232 -19.16 1.79 -1.17
N LEU A 233 -19.14 1.40 -2.43
CA LEU A 233 -18.98 2.31 -3.55
C LEU A 233 -20.36 2.70 -4.10
N ALA A 234 -20.48 3.91 -4.66
CA ALA A 234 -21.72 4.38 -5.30
C ALA A 234 -22.17 3.51 -6.49
N THR A 235 -21.28 2.70 -7.04
CA THR A 235 -21.53 1.72 -8.11
C THR A 235 -22.21 0.44 -7.58
N GLY A 236 -22.16 0.19 -6.26
CA GLY A 236 -22.86 -0.87 -5.54
C GLY A 236 -21.95 -1.96 -4.96
N GLU A 237 -20.68 -1.99 -5.37
CA GLU A 237 -19.65 -2.91 -4.88
C GLU A 237 -19.26 -2.58 -3.44
N ARG A 238 -18.86 -3.61 -2.69
CA ARG A 238 -18.29 -3.49 -1.35
C ARG A 238 -16.87 -4.02 -1.31
N VAL A 239 -16.03 -3.35 -0.53
CA VAL A 239 -14.65 -3.72 -0.33
C VAL A 239 -14.28 -3.60 1.14
N VAL A 240 -13.59 -4.61 1.64
CA VAL A 240 -12.96 -4.63 2.96
C VAL A 240 -11.47 -4.39 2.82
N VAL A 241 -10.95 -3.47 3.61
CA VAL A 241 -9.54 -3.13 3.69
C VAL A 241 -9.04 -3.48 5.08
N CYS A 242 -7.94 -4.21 5.15
CA CYS A 242 -7.21 -4.52 6.36
C CYS A 242 -5.83 -3.87 6.30
N ALA A 243 -5.54 -2.96 7.23
CA ALA A 243 -4.19 -2.46 7.47
C ALA A 243 -3.64 -3.05 8.77
N THR A 244 -2.45 -3.63 8.70
CA THR A 244 -1.77 -4.21 9.87
C THR A 244 -0.26 -4.13 9.72
N HIS A 245 0.43 -4.30 10.84
CA HIS A 245 1.88 -4.44 10.96
C HIS A 245 2.14 -5.66 11.87
N LEU A 246 2.70 -6.74 11.32
CA LEU A 246 3.03 -7.93 12.09
C LEU A 246 4.38 -7.81 12.81
N LYS A 247 4.68 -8.77 13.68
CA LYS A 247 5.86 -8.70 14.54
C LYS A 247 7.17 -8.74 13.73
N ALA A 248 7.98 -7.70 13.91
CA ALA A 248 9.31 -7.57 13.31
C ALA A 248 10.35 -8.57 13.86
N GLY A 249 11.34 -8.90 13.04
CA GLY A 249 12.52 -9.68 13.40
C GLY A 249 12.84 -10.79 12.41
N PHE A 250 14.13 -11.08 12.24
CA PHE A 250 14.66 -12.04 11.27
C PHE A 250 15.16 -13.29 12.00
N SER A 251 14.24 -14.21 12.30
CA SER A 251 14.55 -15.55 12.82
C SER A 251 13.39 -16.51 12.56
N ALA A 252 13.66 -17.82 12.64
CA ALA A 252 12.62 -18.84 12.54
C ALA A 252 11.57 -18.71 13.67
N GLU A 253 11.99 -18.35 14.89
CA GLU A 253 11.08 -18.08 16.01
C GLU A 253 10.15 -16.89 15.72
N MET A 254 10.70 -15.80 15.18
CA MET A 254 9.89 -14.63 14.81
C MET A 254 8.90 -14.94 13.69
N GLU A 255 9.27 -15.83 12.77
CA GLU A 255 8.39 -16.33 11.73
C GLU A 255 7.22 -17.15 12.29
N GLU A 256 7.45 -17.99 13.31
CA GLU A 256 6.36 -18.69 14.02
C GLU A 256 5.40 -17.71 14.70
N HIS A 257 5.93 -16.65 15.33
CA HIS A 257 5.10 -15.61 15.91
C HIS A 257 4.23 -14.92 14.87
N ARG A 258 4.78 -14.60 13.69
CA ARG A 258 4.03 -14.00 12.58
C ARG A 258 3.00 -14.97 12.00
N LEU A 259 3.31 -16.26 11.86
CA LEU A 259 2.36 -17.28 11.43
C LEU A 259 1.14 -17.34 12.37
N ALA A 260 1.38 -17.34 13.69
CA ALA A 260 0.30 -17.30 14.67
C ALA A 260 -0.56 -16.03 14.55
N GLN A 261 0.08 -14.88 14.30
CA GLN A 261 -0.62 -13.61 14.08
C GLN A 261 -1.44 -13.62 12.79
N ALA A 262 -0.85 -14.06 11.67
CA ALA A 262 -1.52 -14.16 10.38
C ALA A 262 -2.72 -15.11 10.45
N THR A 263 -2.59 -16.24 11.13
CA THR A 263 -3.68 -17.20 11.34
C THR A 263 -4.84 -16.59 12.14
N ALA A 264 -4.54 -15.89 13.24
CA ALA A 264 -5.57 -15.23 14.05
C ALA A 264 -6.24 -14.07 13.31
N LEU A 265 -5.45 -13.27 12.58
CA LEU A 265 -5.92 -12.19 11.73
C LEU A 265 -6.85 -12.71 10.64
N GLU A 266 -6.45 -13.77 9.94
CA GLU A 266 -7.21 -14.37 8.85
C GLU A 266 -8.59 -14.81 9.33
N LYS A 267 -8.67 -15.48 10.48
CA LYS A 267 -9.94 -15.90 11.09
C LYS A 267 -10.87 -14.71 11.33
N ARG A 268 -10.37 -13.62 11.90
CA ARG A 268 -11.16 -12.40 12.17
C ARG A 268 -11.56 -11.69 10.87
N LEU A 269 -10.63 -11.57 9.93
CA LEU A 269 -10.86 -10.94 8.63
C LEU A 269 -11.88 -11.70 7.80
N ARG A 270 -11.87 -13.04 7.82
CA ARG A 270 -12.87 -13.87 7.14
C ARG A 270 -14.26 -13.65 7.70
N HIS A 271 -14.39 -13.56 9.03
CA HIS A 271 -15.67 -13.25 9.67
C HIS A 271 -16.15 -11.84 9.31
N PHE A 272 -15.26 -10.84 9.37
CA PHE A 272 -15.60 -9.47 9.06
C PHE A 272 -16.00 -9.29 7.60
N ALA A 273 -15.23 -9.84 6.64
CA ALA A 273 -15.42 -9.60 5.21
C ALA A 273 -16.46 -10.53 4.53
N GLY A 274 -16.69 -11.72 5.07
CA GLY A 274 -17.54 -12.71 4.42
C GLY A 274 -17.05 -13.07 3.01
N ARG A 275 -17.81 -12.70 1.99
CA ARG A 275 -17.50 -12.97 0.56
C ARG A 275 -17.11 -11.71 -0.23
N GLU A 276 -17.00 -10.57 0.45
CA GLU A 276 -16.71 -9.28 -0.19
C GLU A 276 -15.26 -9.23 -0.70
N ALA A 277 -15.00 -8.30 -1.63
CA ALA A 277 -13.64 -8.01 -2.06
C ALA A 277 -12.80 -7.62 -0.83
N THR A 278 -11.67 -8.28 -0.63
CA THR A 278 -10.80 -8.07 0.53
C THR A 278 -9.41 -7.67 0.07
N ILE A 279 -8.91 -6.57 0.63
CA ILE A 279 -7.56 -6.06 0.44
C ILE A 279 -6.85 -6.10 1.80
N LEU A 280 -5.76 -6.86 1.88
CA LEU A 280 -4.84 -6.85 3.01
C LEU A 280 -3.60 -6.06 2.60
N ALA A 281 -3.49 -4.84 3.11
CA ALA A 281 -2.40 -3.90 2.86
C ALA A 281 -1.53 -3.83 4.12
N ALA A 282 -0.45 -4.59 4.16
CA ALA A 282 0.25 -4.90 5.40
C ALA A 282 1.76 -4.88 5.26
N ASP A 283 2.43 -4.41 6.33
CA ASP A 283 3.79 -4.84 6.64
C ASP A 283 3.68 -6.18 7.39
N LEU A 284 4.00 -7.27 6.70
CA LEU A 284 3.96 -8.59 7.29
C LEU A 284 5.24 -8.94 8.04
N ASN A 285 6.33 -8.15 7.90
CA ASN A 285 7.65 -8.51 8.40
C ASN A 285 8.11 -9.93 8.01
N ALA A 286 7.56 -10.49 6.93
CA ALA A 286 7.80 -11.84 6.48
C ALA A 286 8.14 -11.82 4.99
N HIS A 287 9.24 -12.47 4.64
CA HIS A 287 9.66 -12.61 3.25
C HIS A 287 8.96 -13.81 2.59
N TYR A 288 8.64 -13.68 1.29
CA TYR A 288 7.90 -14.70 0.55
C TYR A 288 8.71 -15.96 0.21
N ALA A 289 10.04 -15.88 0.26
CA ALA A 289 10.96 -16.98 -0.06
C ALA A 289 11.86 -17.34 1.12
N PRO A 290 12.44 -18.56 1.14
CA PRO A 290 13.41 -18.91 2.16
C PRO A 290 14.67 -18.06 2.06
N TYR A 291 15.24 -17.66 3.20
CA TYR A 291 16.49 -16.91 3.26
C TYR A 291 17.38 -17.38 4.40
N ALA A 292 18.69 -17.20 4.24
CA ALA A 292 19.68 -17.53 5.26
C ALA A 292 20.04 -16.29 6.10
N LEU A 293 20.23 -16.48 7.41
CA LEU A 293 20.64 -15.44 8.32
C LEU A 293 22.18 -15.33 8.35
N CYS A 294 22.69 -14.10 8.46
CA CYS A 294 24.06 -13.91 8.93
C CYS A 294 24.05 -13.77 10.45
N THR A 295 25.14 -14.21 11.07
CA THR A 295 25.50 -13.89 12.45
C THR A 295 26.60 -12.82 12.45
N PRO A 296 26.91 -12.19 13.60
CA PRO A 296 28.07 -11.30 13.71
C PRO A 296 29.42 -11.98 13.39
N SER A 297 29.46 -13.31 13.34
CA SER A 297 30.68 -14.10 13.09
C SER A 297 30.69 -14.84 11.75
N ALA A 298 29.54 -15.07 11.12
CA ALA A 298 29.43 -15.82 9.88
C ALA A 298 28.37 -15.22 8.95
N CYS A 299 28.72 -15.00 7.69
CA CYS A 299 27.77 -14.58 6.66
C CYS A 299 27.06 -15.81 6.09
N CYS A 300 25.74 -15.78 6.00
CA CYS A 300 24.90 -16.92 5.58
C CYS A 300 25.28 -18.19 6.33
N ASP A 301 25.05 -18.15 7.65
CA ASP A 301 25.39 -19.26 8.53
C ASP A 301 24.83 -20.56 7.94
N PRO A 302 25.69 -21.55 7.63
CA PRO A 302 25.29 -22.75 6.91
C PRO A 302 24.44 -23.69 7.77
N GLU A 303 24.30 -23.44 9.07
CA GLU A 303 23.46 -24.22 9.95
C GLU A 303 21.98 -24.15 9.50
N PRO A 304 21.26 -25.29 9.40
CA PRO A 304 19.85 -25.30 9.00
C PRO A 304 18.94 -24.43 9.88
N SER A 305 19.30 -24.25 11.16
CA SER A 305 18.60 -23.37 12.10
C SER A 305 18.72 -21.88 11.76
N ALA A 306 19.69 -21.50 10.93
CA ALA A 306 19.87 -20.14 10.45
C ALA A 306 19.05 -19.83 9.18
N ARG A 307 18.33 -20.82 8.62
CA ARG A 307 17.39 -20.59 7.51
C ARG A 307 16.00 -20.27 8.04
N VAL A 308 15.38 -19.25 7.47
CA VAL A 308 13.98 -18.90 7.75
C VAL A 308 13.13 -19.34 6.57
N GLU A 309 12.14 -20.19 6.83
CA GLU A 309 11.16 -20.65 5.83
C GLU A 309 9.94 -19.70 5.80
N PRO A 310 9.33 -19.41 4.64
CA PRO A 310 8.33 -18.35 4.47
C PRO A 310 6.92 -18.77 4.90
N LYS A 311 6.73 -19.13 6.18
CA LYS A 311 5.48 -19.73 6.68
C LYS A 311 4.30 -18.77 6.65
N THR A 312 4.52 -17.51 7.00
CA THR A 312 3.48 -16.47 7.13
C THR A 312 2.84 -16.15 5.79
N VAL A 313 3.66 -15.86 4.77
CA VAL A 313 3.18 -15.56 3.42
C VAL A 313 2.52 -16.79 2.81
N THR A 314 3.14 -17.97 2.95
CA THR A 314 2.56 -19.25 2.49
C THR A 314 1.16 -19.48 3.07
N ALA A 315 0.97 -19.32 4.39
CA ALA A 315 -0.33 -19.52 5.03
C ALA A 315 -1.41 -18.54 4.52
N LEU A 316 -1.06 -17.30 4.21
CA LEU A 316 -2.00 -16.33 3.63
C LEU A 316 -2.39 -16.71 2.20
N LEU A 317 -1.44 -17.16 1.38
CA LEU A 317 -1.71 -17.65 0.02
C LEU A 317 -2.61 -18.89 0.06
N GLU A 318 -2.34 -19.84 0.95
CA GLU A 318 -3.18 -21.02 1.18
C GLU A 318 -4.59 -20.66 1.70
N ALA A 319 -4.73 -19.55 2.43
CA ALA A 319 -6.02 -18.97 2.83
C ALA A 319 -6.76 -18.25 1.69
N GLY A 320 -6.28 -18.36 0.44
CA GLY A 320 -6.91 -17.87 -0.77
C GLY A 320 -6.57 -16.43 -1.14
N PHE A 321 -5.59 -15.82 -0.46
CA PHE A 321 -5.05 -14.54 -0.91
C PHE A 321 -4.15 -14.69 -2.13
N ARG A 322 -4.08 -13.63 -2.94
CA ARG A 322 -3.19 -13.51 -4.09
C ARG A 322 -2.50 -12.16 -4.03
N SER A 323 -1.22 -12.10 -4.36
CA SER A 323 -0.53 -10.82 -4.47
C SER A 323 -1.13 -9.96 -5.59
N ALA A 324 -1.21 -8.65 -5.38
CA ALA A 324 -1.51 -7.69 -6.44
C ALA A 324 -0.37 -7.61 -7.48
N TYR A 325 0.85 -7.96 -7.06
CA TYR A 325 2.03 -8.12 -7.91
C TYR A 325 2.06 -9.56 -8.44
N GLY A 326 2.48 -9.76 -9.69
CA GLY A 326 2.57 -11.11 -10.25
C GLY A 326 1.24 -11.82 -10.51
N PHE A 327 0.12 -11.10 -10.53
CA PHE A 327 -1.21 -11.71 -10.64
C PHE A 327 -1.44 -12.39 -12.00
N GLY A 328 -1.84 -13.67 -11.94
CA GLY A 328 -2.11 -14.49 -13.14
C GLY A 328 -0.88 -15.19 -13.70
N GLU A 329 0.30 -15.00 -13.09
CA GLU A 329 1.47 -15.82 -13.37
C GLU A 329 1.27 -17.22 -12.75
N ALA A 330 1.88 -18.24 -13.36
CA ALA A 330 1.77 -19.63 -12.88
C ALA A 330 2.39 -19.81 -11.49
N VAL A 331 3.32 -18.94 -11.14
CA VAL A 331 3.99 -18.84 -9.84
C VAL A 331 3.72 -17.44 -9.30
N ALA A 332 3.42 -17.33 -8.00
CA ALA A 332 3.25 -16.03 -7.36
C ALA A 332 4.55 -15.21 -7.50
N SER A 333 4.41 -13.95 -7.90
CA SER A 333 5.53 -13.03 -8.08
C SER A 333 5.38 -11.82 -7.17
N PHE A 334 6.52 -11.31 -6.71
CA PHE A 334 6.65 -10.34 -5.64
C PHE A 334 7.75 -9.33 -5.99
N PRO A 335 7.73 -8.12 -5.40
CA PRO A 335 8.84 -7.18 -5.55
C PRO A 335 10.17 -7.79 -5.10
N SER A 336 11.27 -7.32 -5.70
CA SER A 336 12.63 -7.75 -5.31
C SER A 336 12.93 -7.46 -3.84
N PHE A 337 12.43 -6.33 -3.35
CA PHE A 337 12.46 -5.91 -1.96
C PHE A 337 11.40 -4.82 -1.76
N THR A 338 10.98 -4.63 -0.51
CA THR A 338 10.21 -3.46 -0.09
C THR A 338 10.87 -2.76 1.08
N ALA A 339 11.78 -3.41 1.79
CA ALA A 339 12.64 -2.80 2.80
C ALA A 339 14.11 -3.06 2.48
N TRP A 340 14.95 -2.02 2.58
CA TRP A 340 16.41 -2.15 2.49
C TRP A 340 17.10 -1.16 3.43
N SER A 341 17.04 -1.49 4.72
CA SER A 341 17.49 -0.66 5.83
C SER A 341 19.01 -0.71 5.97
N GLY A 342 19.66 0.46 6.02
CA GLY A 342 21.09 0.59 6.33
C GLY A 342 21.33 1.02 7.77
N TRP A 343 21.47 0.07 8.69
CA TRP A 343 21.79 0.32 10.09
C TRP A 343 23.31 0.50 10.28
N LEU A 344 23.73 1.15 11.38
CA LEU A 344 25.16 1.34 11.66
C LEU A 344 25.96 0.02 11.69
N ASP A 345 25.34 -1.04 12.19
CA ASP A 345 25.98 -2.34 12.42
C ASP A 345 25.65 -3.39 11.34
N ARG A 346 24.58 -3.19 10.56
CA ARG A 346 24.08 -4.19 9.61
C ARG A 346 23.24 -3.61 8.47
N ASP A 347 23.10 -4.38 7.41
CA ASP A 347 22.11 -4.15 6.36
C ASP A 347 20.99 -5.19 6.48
N VAL A 348 19.74 -4.75 6.31
CA VAL A 348 18.57 -5.63 6.28
C VAL A 348 17.85 -5.41 4.96
N LYS A 349 17.64 -6.47 4.19
CA LYS A 349 16.92 -6.43 2.90
C LYS A 349 15.86 -7.50 2.89
N ALA A 350 14.63 -7.16 2.51
CA ALA A 350 13.56 -8.13 2.26
C ALA A 350 12.38 -7.47 1.54
N ASP A 351 11.57 -8.29 0.88
CA ASP A 351 10.16 -7.98 0.64
C ASP A 351 9.37 -8.30 1.91
N LEU A 352 8.82 -7.28 2.56
CA LEU A 352 8.08 -7.34 3.83
C LEU A 352 6.65 -6.79 3.71
N ASP A 353 6.40 -6.04 2.66
CA ASP A 353 5.18 -5.26 2.47
C ASP A 353 4.32 -5.85 1.36
N TYR A 354 3.01 -5.89 1.57
CA TYR A 354 2.12 -6.59 0.65
C TYR A 354 0.81 -5.86 0.44
N ILE A 355 0.32 -5.92 -0.81
CA ILE A 355 -1.09 -5.73 -1.16
C ILE A 355 -1.61 -7.11 -1.58
N LEU A 356 -2.27 -7.82 -0.67
CA LEU A 356 -2.87 -9.13 -0.91
C LEU A 356 -4.38 -9.02 -1.13
N LEU A 357 -4.90 -9.80 -2.07
CA LEU A 357 -6.26 -9.71 -2.59
C LEU A 357 -6.99 -11.03 -2.41
N ARG A 358 -8.25 -10.98 -1.98
CA ARG A 358 -9.14 -12.15 -1.88
C ARG A 358 -10.58 -11.78 -2.23
N GLY A 359 -11.32 -12.72 -2.81
CA GLY A 359 -12.71 -12.50 -3.23
C GLY A 359 -12.83 -11.83 -4.61
N PRO A 360 -13.93 -11.10 -4.87
CA PRO A 360 -14.23 -10.47 -6.17
C PRO A 360 -13.40 -9.19 -6.39
N VAL A 361 -12.08 -9.33 -6.43
CA VAL A 361 -11.15 -8.25 -6.73
C VAL A 361 -9.93 -8.78 -7.48
N VAL A 362 -9.50 -8.03 -8.49
CA VAL A 362 -8.35 -8.35 -9.32
C VAL A 362 -7.51 -7.09 -9.58
N PRO A 363 -6.18 -7.21 -9.70
CA PRO A 363 -5.35 -6.08 -10.09
C PRO A 363 -5.41 -5.86 -11.60
N LEU A 364 -5.38 -4.59 -12.00
CA LEU A 364 -5.29 -4.13 -13.38
C LEU A 364 -3.89 -3.62 -13.73
N ALA A 365 -3.25 -2.94 -12.77
CA ALA A 365 -1.90 -2.43 -12.90
C ALA A 365 -1.28 -2.27 -11.52
N PHE A 366 0.05 -2.25 -11.45
CA PHE A 366 0.79 -1.93 -10.23
C PHE A 366 2.05 -1.13 -10.55
N LEU A 367 2.55 -0.40 -9.57
CA LEU A 367 3.79 0.36 -9.67
C LEU A 367 4.97 -0.54 -9.33
N GLU A 368 5.86 -0.78 -10.29
CA GLU A 368 7.05 -1.61 -10.08
C GLU A 368 7.92 -1.05 -8.95
N GLY A 369 8.61 -1.95 -8.25
CA GLY A 369 9.65 -1.58 -7.29
C GLY A 369 10.79 -0.79 -7.97
N PRO A 370 11.57 0.00 -7.21
CA PRO A 370 12.76 0.62 -7.76
C PRO A 370 13.80 -0.45 -8.11
N GLU A 371 14.61 -0.17 -9.13
CA GLU A 371 15.82 -0.97 -9.38
C GLU A 371 16.74 -0.94 -8.15
N GLU A 372 17.35 -2.07 -7.82
CA GLU A 372 18.26 -2.18 -6.67
C GLU A 372 19.43 -1.19 -6.75
N ALA A 373 19.95 -0.95 -7.96
CA ALA A 373 20.99 0.04 -8.22
C ALA A 373 20.62 1.46 -7.75
N ALA A 374 19.32 1.81 -7.78
CA ALA A 374 18.84 3.11 -7.34
C ALA A 374 18.88 3.29 -5.80
N VAL A 375 18.89 2.20 -5.03
CA VAL A 375 19.13 2.23 -3.58
C VAL A 375 20.64 2.12 -3.32
N LEU A 376 21.33 1.23 -4.05
CA LEU A 376 22.77 1.03 -3.94
C LEU A 376 23.63 2.21 -4.38
N GLN A 377 23.08 3.31 -4.89
CA GLN A 377 23.85 4.56 -5.04
C GLN A 377 24.04 5.32 -3.71
N TRP A 378 23.28 5.00 -2.65
CA TRP A 378 23.28 5.71 -1.36
C TRP A 378 24.06 4.94 -0.28
N PRO A 379 25.18 5.46 0.27
CA PRO A 379 25.93 4.81 1.36
C PRO A 379 25.06 4.33 2.53
N GLU A 380 24.06 5.11 2.88
CA GLU A 380 23.11 4.87 3.95
C GLU A 380 21.97 3.90 3.61
N LEU A 381 21.81 3.53 2.33
CA LEU A 381 20.67 2.77 1.81
C LEU A 381 19.34 3.50 2.07
N LEU A 382 18.41 2.89 2.81
CA LEU A 382 17.16 3.51 3.24
C LEU A 382 17.08 3.55 4.78
N PRO A 383 16.42 4.57 5.37
CA PRO A 383 16.04 5.85 4.76
C PRO A 383 17.28 6.61 4.28
N ASN A 384 17.10 7.67 3.49
CA ASN A 384 18.20 8.56 3.11
C ASN A 384 17.71 10.00 2.93
N ARG A 385 18.62 10.93 2.61
CA ARG A 385 18.24 12.35 2.42
C ARG A 385 17.17 12.58 1.34
N CYS A 386 16.95 11.62 0.45
CA CYS A 386 15.96 11.69 -0.63
C CYS A 386 14.75 10.78 -0.41
N TRP A 387 14.78 9.89 0.59
CA TRP A 387 13.73 8.90 0.82
C TRP A 387 13.40 8.75 2.31
N PRO A 388 12.13 8.97 2.73
CA PRO A 388 11.80 9.25 4.13
C PRO A 388 11.51 8.03 5.01
N SER A 389 11.63 6.81 4.50
CA SER A 389 11.37 5.56 5.22
C SER A 389 12.41 4.51 4.84
N ASP A 390 12.66 3.50 5.65
CA ASP A 390 13.42 2.32 5.22
C ASP A 390 12.63 1.38 4.29
N HIS A 391 11.32 1.63 4.14
CA HIS A 391 10.43 0.90 3.25
C HIS A 391 10.11 1.66 1.95
N ILE A 392 9.64 0.92 0.95
CA ILE A 392 9.16 1.40 -0.34
C ILE A 392 7.65 1.20 -0.41
N HIS A 393 6.91 2.28 -0.68
CA HIS A 393 5.46 2.17 -0.85
C HIS A 393 5.06 1.36 -2.08
N LEU A 394 4.03 0.53 -1.92
CA LEU A 394 3.39 -0.22 -2.97
C LEU A 394 2.15 0.51 -3.50
N LEU A 395 1.88 0.36 -4.79
CA LEU A 395 0.72 0.96 -5.46
C LEU A 395 0.09 -0.02 -6.45
N ALA A 396 -1.23 -0.19 -6.40
CA ALA A 396 -1.97 -1.02 -7.34
C ALA A 396 -3.33 -0.40 -7.73
N ASP A 397 -3.68 -0.45 -9.01
CA ASP A 397 -5.02 -0.21 -9.52
C ASP A 397 -5.77 -1.56 -9.51
N LEU A 398 -6.90 -1.62 -8.82
CA LEU A 398 -7.69 -2.82 -8.58
C LEU A 398 -9.10 -2.65 -9.14
N GLU A 399 -9.61 -3.68 -9.80
CA GLU A 399 -11.01 -3.78 -10.21
C GLU A 399 -11.80 -4.62 -9.21
N LEU A 400 -12.92 -4.07 -8.72
CA LEU A 400 -13.91 -4.81 -7.95
C LEU A 400 -14.91 -5.47 -8.92
N LEU A 401 -15.12 -6.79 -8.76
CA LEU A 401 -15.89 -7.64 -9.69
C LEU A 401 -17.36 -7.83 -9.30
#